data_AF-A0A1J4KXA2-F1
#
_entry.id   AF-A0A1J4KXA2-F1
#
_cell.length_a   1.000
_cell.length_b   1.000
_cell.length_c   1.000
_cell.angle_alpha   90.00
_cell.angle_beta   90.00
_cell.angle_gamma   90.00
#
_symmetry.space_group_name_H-M   'P 1'
#
loop_
_entity.id
_entity.type
_entity.pdbx_description
1 polymer ?
#
loop_
_entity_poly.entity_id
_entity_poly.type
_entity_poly.pdbx_seq_one_letter_code
_entity_poly.pdbx_strand_id
1 'polypeptide(L)'
;MTAIEKNSVDAVKILTENGASFVDGKLKNNFLKINPHPIVYAVQNDRVEIVKYFLTRFDDALKDFTCYDMNSALENAQYNQNIEMVETLCVFIKDNYQKFAPKSPIEYFINQAILRNYPVEILNSLFGIGVVDYSYQNERDGLTLLHSAVKSKNLEAVKYLIEKGANPNMKDSSNDTPLSMAIKKKQSEIAELLANDSNLDVNMKIGRSNYLKMAQAKKFDNLVSILKGKGAIE
;
A
#
# COMPACT_ATOMS: atom_id res chain seq x y z
N MET A 1 -20.04 13.09 -16.71
CA MET A 1 -20.35 13.09 -15.26
C MET A 1 -21.69 12.44 -14.95
N THR A 2 -22.85 13.01 -15.34
CA THR A 2 -24.16 12.40 -15.04
C THR A 2 -24.34 10.98 -15.59
N ALA A 3 -23.82 10.68 -16.78
CA ALA A 3 -23.84 9.31 -17.31
C ALA A 3 -23.04 8.31 -16.43
N ILE A 4 -21.94 8.76 -15.84
CA ILE A 4 -21.10 8.00 -14.91
C ILE A 4 -21.85 7.78 -13.58
N GLU A 5 -22.43 8.86 -13.05
CA GLU A 5 -23.24 8.81 -11.82
C GLU A 5 -24.41 7.82 -11.96
N LYS A 6 -25.09 7.82 -13.12
CA LYS A 6 -26.16 6.86 -13.45
C LYS A 6 -25.66 5.47 -13.87
N ASN A 7 -24.36 5.23 -13.86
CA ASN A 7 -23.72 3.98 -14.30
C ASN A 7 -24.13 3.52 -15.71
N SER A 8 -24.34 4.44 -16.64
CA SER A 8 -24.73 4.12 -18.03
C SER A 8 -23.49 4.04 -18.92
N VAL A 9 -22.97 2.83 -19.11
CA VAL A 9 -21.81 2.57 -19.98
C VAL A 9 -22.08 3.03 -21.41
N ASP A 10 -23.26 2.74 -21.96
CA ASP A 10 -23.62 3.11 -23.33
C ASP A 10 -23.68 4.63 -23.52
N ALA A 11 -24.28 5.35 -22.57
CA ALA A 11 -24.31 6.81 -22.63
C ALA A 11 -22.89 7.39 -22.54
N VAL A 12 -22.01 6.80 -21.71
CA VAL A 12 -20.60 7.21 -21.65
C VAL A 12 -19.93 7.00 -23.00
N LYS A 13 -20.05 5.81 -23.60
CA LYS A 13 -19.46 5.48 -24.91
C LYS A 13 -19.90 6.44 -26.01
N ILE A 14 -21.21 6.65 -26.14
CA ILE A 14 -21.80 7.56 -27.13
C ILE A 14 -21.24 8.98 -26.93
N LEU A 15 -21.23 9.48 -25.70
CA LEU A 15 -20.73 10.83 -25.42
C LEU A 15 -19.26 10.97 -25.80
N THR A 16 -18.41 10.01 -25.44
CA THR A 16 -16.98 10.05 -25.75
C THR A 16 -16.68 9.90 -27.24
N GLU A 17 -17.44 9.06 -27.96
CA GLU A 17 -17.31 8.91 -29.41
C GLU A 17 -17.73 10.16 -30.18
N ASN A 18 -18.63 10.98 -29.60
CA ASN A 18 -19.06 12.26 -30.15
C ASN A 18 -18.20 13.44 -29.68
N GLY A 19 -17.00 13.18 -29.14
CA GLY A 19 -16.04 14.22 -28.80
C GLY A 19 -16.34 14.98 -27.50
N ALA A 20 -17.18 14.44 -26.62
CA ALA A 20 -17.34 15.01 -25.28
C ALA A 20 -15.97 15.05 -24.58
N SER A 21 -15.49 16.26 -24.31
CA SER A 21 -14.22 16.46 -23.62
C SER A 21 -14.32 15.99 -22.17
N PHE A 22 -13.29 15.27 -21.73
CA PHE A 22 -13.12 14.80 -20.36
C PHE A 22 -12.84 15.95 -19.37
N VAL A 23 -12.70 17.18 -19.86
CA VAL A 23 -12.09 18.31 -19.13
C VAL A 23 -13.05 19.50 -18.97
N ASP A 24 -14.37 19.34 -19.13
CA ASP A 24 -15.26 20.51 -19.05
C ASP A 24 -15.35 21.04 -17.60
N GLY A 25 -14.42 21.94 -17.26
CA GLY A 25 -14.21 22.62 -15.98
C GLY A 25 -15.32 23.62 -15.63
N LYS A 26 -16.55 23.39 -16.10
CA LYS A 26 -17.71 24.25 -15.86
C LYS A 26 -18.69 23.72 -14.81
N LEU A 27 -18.49 22.53 -14.26
CA LEU A 27 -19.20 22.11 -13.05
C LEU A 27 -18.48 22.68 -11.81
N LYS A 28 -18.68 23.99 -11.58
CA LYS A 28 -18.36 24.62 -10.29
C LYS A 28 -19.37 24.13 -9.26
N ASN A 29 -19.03 23.07 -8.52
CA ASN A 29 -19.77 22.72 -7.32
C ASN A 29 -19.09 23.40 -6.12
N ASN A 30 -19.83 24.23 -5.40
CA ASN A 30 -19.33 25.25 -4.46
C ASN A 30 -18.68 24.71 -3.16
N PHE A 31 -18.38 23.41 -3.06
CA PHE A 31 -17.89 22.80 -1.82
C PHE A 31 -16.51 22.15 -1.91
N LEU A 32 -15.96 21.90 -3.10
CA LEU A 32 -14.59 21.38 -3.26
C LEU A 32 -13.96 21.99 -4.53
N LYS A 33 -12.85 22.71 -4.37
CA LYS A 33 -12.01 23.15 -5.49
C LYS A 33 -11.41 21.91 -6.14
N ILE A 34 -11.60 21.79 -7.46
CA ILE A 34 -11.17 20.74 -8.41
C ILE A 34 -12.30 19.73 -8.69
N ASN A 35 -12.88 19.85 -9.89
CA ASN A 35 -13.76 18.84 -10.46
C ASN A 35 -12.88 17.62 -10.81
N PRO A 36 -13.07 16.43 -10.21
CA PRO A 36 -12.19 15.30 -10.43
C PRO A 36 -12.24 14.86 -11.90
N HIS A 37 -11.10 14.42 -12.43
CA HIS A 37 -11.02 13.82 -13.76
C HIS A 37 -12.09 12.72 -13.90
N PRO A 38 -12.75 12.53 -15.07
CA PRO A 38 -13.87 11.59 -15.21
C PRO A 38 -13.59 10.17 -14.76
N ILE A 39 -12.35 9.67 -14.93
CA ILE A 39 -11.91 8.40 -14.34
C ILE A 39 -11.96 8.46 -12.81
N VAL A 40 -11.37 9.47 -12.19
CA VAL A 40 -11.35 9.60 -10.72
C VAL A 40 -12.79 9.65 -10.20
N TYR A 41 -13.68 10.37 -10.89
CA TYR A 41 -15.09 10.40 -10.55
C TYR A 41 -15.79 9.05 -10.74
N ALA A 42 -15.47 8.31 -11.79
CA ALA A 42 -15.97 6.95 -12.00
C ALA A 42 -15.49 5.99 -10.90
N VAL A 43 -14.23 6.11 -10.46
CA VAL A 43 -13.67 5.34 -9.34
C VAL A 43 -14.35 5.69 -8.02
N GLN A 44 -14.53 6.99 -7.73
CA GLN A 44 -15.25 7.48 -6.55
C GLN A 44 -16.66 6.89 -6.43
N ASN A 45 -17.33 6.70 -7.57
CA ASN A 45 -18.68 6.13 -7.65
C ASN A 45 -18.68 4.62 -7.95
N ASP A 46 -17.52 3.96 -7.84
CA ASP A 46 -17.33 2.52 -8.01
C ASP A 46 -17.83 1.95 -9.34
N ARG A 47 -17.56 2.68 -10.43
CA ARG A 47 -18.02 2.36 -11.79
C ARG A 47 -16.96 1.58 -12.59
N VAL A 48 -16.71 0.33 -12.20
CA VAL A 48 -15.63 -0.52 -12.75
C VAL A 48 -15.64 -0.59 -14.27
N GLU A 49 -16.78 -0.91 -14.88
CA GLU A 49 -16.90 -1.08 -16.34
C GLU A 49 -16.66 0.22 -17.12
N ILE A 50 -17.07 1.36 -16.54
CA ILE A 50 -16.79 2.68 -17.11
C ILE A 50 -15.30 3.00 -17.01
N VAL A 51 -14.65 2.65 -15.89
CA VAL A 51 -13.19 2.82 -15.71
C VAL A 51 -12.44 1.96 -16.72
N LYS A 52 -12.76 0.67 -16.85
CA LYS A 52 -12.17 -0.22 -17.86
C LYS A 52 -12.30 0.37 -19.26
N TYR A 53 -13.51 0.82 -19.63
CA TYR A 53 -13.72 1.49 -20.92
C TYR A 53 -12.79 2.69 -21.10
N PHE A 54 -12.70 3.59 -20.12
CA PHE A 54 -11.81 4.75 -20.22
C PHE A 54 -10.34 4.34 -20.38
N LEU A 55 -9.86 3.34 -19.63
CA LEU A 55 -8.48 2.86 -19.72
C LEU A 55 -8.15 2.23 -21.09
N THR A 56 -9.12 1.62 -21.78
CA THR A 56 -8.91 1.13 -23.17
C THR A 56 -8.73 2.22 -24.21
N ARG A 57 -9.14 3.45 -23.90
CA ARG A 57 -9.06 4.60 -24.82
C ARG A 57 -8.00 5.61 -24.39
N PHE A 58 -6.98 5.15 -23.69
CA PHE A 58 -6.03 6.01 -22.98
C PHE A 58 -5.37 7.08 -23.84
N ASP A 59 -5.01 6.78 -25.09
CA ASP A 59 -4.31 7.74 -25.95
C ASP A 59 -5.19 8.90 -26.43
N ASP A 60 -6.52 8.70 -26.51
CA ASP A 60 -7.47 9.71 -27.01
C ASP A 60 -8.25 10.38 -25.87
N ALA A 61 -8.72 9.58 -24.92
CA ALA A 61 -9.64 9.99 -23.86
C ALA A 61 -8.94 10.57 -22.63
N LEU A 62 -7.67 10.24 -22.42
CA LEU A 62 -6.97 10.48 -21.16
C LEU A 62 -5.72 11.33 -21.34
N LYS A 63 -5.67 12.15 -22.41
CA LYS A 63 -4.53 13.02 -22.72
C LYS A 63 -4.09 13.92 -21.55
N ASP A 64 -5.05 14.33 -20.71
CA ASP A 64 -4.83 15.20 -19.55
C ASP A 64 -4.86 14.42 -18.21
N PHE A 65 -4.99 13.08 -18.25
CA PHE A 65 -4.97 12.23 -17.06
C PHE A 65 -3.54 12.11 -16.55
N THR A 66 -3.28 12.68 -15.38
CA THR A 66 -1.94 12.80 -14.82
C THR A 66 -1.65 11.73 -13.77
N CYS A 67 -0.40 11.64 -13.32
CA CYS A 67 -0.03 10.83 -12.16
C CYS A 67 -0.76 11.27 -10.87
N TYR A 68 -1.17 12.54 -10.73
CA TYR A 68 -1.97 12.99 -9.58
C TYR A 68 -3.39 12.43 -9.62
N ASP A 69 -3.98 12.36 -10.81
CA ASP A 69 -5.28 11.75 -11.00
C ASP A 69 -5.21 10.23 -10.77
N MET A 70 -4.12 9.58 -11.22
CA MET A 70 -3.87 8.17 -10.92
C MET A 70 -3.75 7.91 -9.42
N ASN A 71 -2.98 8.74 -8.69
CA ASN A 71 -2.88 8.64 -7.24
C ASN A 71 -4.26 8.77 -6.58
N SER A 72 -5.03 9.78 -6.98
CA SER A 72 -6.37 10.02 -6.47
C SER A 72 -7.29 8.83 -6.76
N ALA A 73 -7.26 8.28 -7.98
CA ALA A 73 -8.02 7.10 -8.36
C ALA A 73 -7.65 5.90 -7.48
N LEU A 74 -6.36 5.59 -7.33
CA LEU A 74 -5.91 4.46 -6.53
C LEU A 74 -6.27 4.63 -5.04
N GLU A 75 -6.12 5.83 -4.46
CA GLU A 75 -6.56 6.13 -3.09
C GLU A 75 -8.07 5.90 -2.90
N ASN A 76 -8.90 6.40 -3.83
CA ASN A 76 -10.35 6.21 -3.75
C ASN A 76 -10.75 4.73 -3.92
N ALA A 77 -10.11 4.00 -4.83
CA ALA A 77 -10.35 2.57 -5.02
C ALA A 77 -9.99 1.76 -3.77
N GLN A 78 -8.84 2.05 -3.15
CA GLN A 78 -8.43 1.43 -1.89
C GLN A 78 -9.41 1.78 -0.75
N TYR A 79 -9.84 3.04 -0.64
CA TYR A 79 -10.79 3.47 0.38
C TYR A 79 -12.14 2.77 0.26
N ASN A 80 -12.63 2.61 -0.97
CA ASN A 80 -13.84 1.87 -1.29
C ASN A 80 -13.68 0.35 -1.09
N GLN A 81 -12.44 -0.14 -0.96
CA GLN A 81 -12.09 -1.56 -0.84
C GLN A 81 -12.65 -2.43 -1.98
N ASN A 82 -12.89 -1.84 -3.15
CA ASN A 82 -13.27 -2.60 -4.34
C ASN A 82 -12.02 -3.24 -4.95
N ILE A 83 -11.87 -4.55 -4.73
CA ILE A 83 -10.73 -5.34 -5.18
C ILE A 83 -10.58 -5.29 -6.70
N GLU A 84 -11.67 -5.45 -7.45
CA GLU A 84 -11.64 -5.44 -8.92
C GLU A 84 -11.21 -4.06 -9.46
N MET A 85 -11.67 -2.98 -8.84
CA MET A 85 -11.24 -1.62 -9.19
C MET A 85 -9.75 -1.41 -8.92
N VAL A 86 -9.27 -1.84 -7.74
CA VAL A 86 -7.85 -1.75 -7.37
C VAL A 86 -7.00 -2.56 -8.35
N GLU A 87 -7.39 -3.81 -8.64
CA GLU A 87 -6.69 -4.68 -9.58
C GLU A 87 -6.65 -4.05 -10.98
N THR A 88 -7.78 -3.56 -11.47
CA THR A 88 -7.89 -2.88 -12.78
C THR A 88 -6.90 -1.72 -12.89
N LEU A 89 -6.82 -0.87 -11.85
CA LEU A 89 -5.89 0.26 -11.83
C LEU A 89 -4.44 -0.22 -11.69
N CYS A 90 -4.15 -1.22 -10.87
CA CYS A 90 -2.78 -1.75 -10.67
C CYS A 90 -2.21 -2.38 -11.95
N VAL A 91 -3.02 -3.16 -12.68
CA VAL A 91 -2.63 -3.73 -13.99
C VAL A 91 -2.30 -2.60 -14.96
N PHE A 92 -3.16 -1.58 -15.05
CA PHE A 92 -2.92 -0.45 -15.93
C PHE A 92 -1.65 0.35 -15.56
N ILE A 93 -1.41 0.58 -14.27
CA ILE A 93 -0.18 1.23 -13.78
C ILE A 93 1.05 0.41 -14.15
N LYS A 94 1.01 -0.92 -13.97
CA LYS A 94 2.10 -1.83 -14.31
C LYS A 94 2.48 -1.73 -15.79
N ASP A 95 1.48 -1.76 -16.68
CA ASP A 95 1.70 -1.70 -18.13
C ASP A 95 2.17 -0.31 -18.61
N ASN A 96 1.87 0.74 -17.83
CA ASN A 96 2.17 2.13 -18.17
C ASN A 96 3.11 2.79 -17.15
N TYR A 97 3.98 2.01 -16.50
CA TYR A 97 4.72 2.45 -15.32
C TYR A 97 5.59 3.68 -15.59
N GLN A 98 6.22 3.80 -16.76
CA GLN A 98 7.04 4.98 -17.08
C GLN A 98 6.24 6.29 -17.10
N LYS A 99 4.95 6.24 -17.45
CA LYS A 99 4.07 7.41 -17.54
C LYS A 99 3.35 7.70 -16.23
N PHE A 100 2.94 6.63 -15.53
CA PHE A 100 2.11 6.70 -14.33
C PHE A 100 2.78 6.23 -13.07
N ALA A 101 4.10 6.04 -13.07
CA ALA A 101 4.88 5.91 -11.85
C ALA A 101 4.40 7.02 -10.92
N PRO A 102 3.73 6.65 -9.81
CA PRO A 102 3.09 7.64 -8.99
C PRO A 102 4.19 8.56 -8.45
N LYS A 103 3.97 9.89 -8.47
CA LYS A 103 4.90 10.83 -7.82
C LYS A 103 5.10 10.48 -6.34
N SER A 104 4.08 9.89 -5.74
CA SER A 104 4.14 9.26 -4.44
C SER A 104 4.63 7.83 -4.60
N PRO A 105 5.62 7.35 -3.83
CA PRO A 105 6.10 5.97 -3.93
C PRO A 105 4.95 4.96 -3.79
N ILE A 106 4.97 3.83 -4.50
CA ILE A 106 3.90 2.81 -4.39
C ILE A 106 3.79 2.28 -2.95
N GLU A 107 4.90 2.33 -2.22
CA GLU A 107 5.02 2.01 -0.80
C GLU A 107 4.12 2.87 0.06
N TYR A 108 3.79 4.10 -0.35
CA TYR A 108 2.80 4.91 0.35
C TYR A 108 1.42 4.22 0.34
N PHE A 109 0.95 3.76 -0.83
CA PHE A 109 -0.35 3.09 -0.97
C PHE A 109 -0.37 1.74 -0.25
N ILE A 110 0.73 0.98 -0.36
CA ILE A 110 0.91 -0.28 0.37
C ILE A 110 0.86 -0.02 1.88
N ASN A 111 1.60 0.98 2.36
CA ASN A 111 1.63 1.38 3.77
C ASN A 111 0.24 1.79 4.27
N GLN A 112 -0.52 2.57 3.48
CA GLN A 112 -1.89 2.93 3.83
C GLN A 112 -2.80 1.70 3.96
N ALA A 113 -2.67 0.73 3.06
CA ALA A 113 -3.44 -0.51 3.09
C ALA A 113 -3.09 -1.38 4.31
N ILE A 114 -1.80 -1.51 4.62
CA ILE A 114 -1.31 -2.23 5.80
C ILE A 114 -1.84 -1.59 7.09
N LEU A 115 -1.77 -0.26 7.20
CA LEU A 115 -2.18 0.47 8.41
C LEU A 115 -3.70 0.43 8.63
N ARG A 116 -4.50 0.41 7.56
CA ARG A 116 -5.96 0.28 7.63
C ARG A 116 -6.46 -1.16 7.69
N ASN A 117 -5.55 -2.13 7.63
CA ASN A 117 -5.86 -3.55 7.62
C ASN A 117 -6.84 -3.93 6.48
N TYR A 118 -6.57 -3.41 5.28
CA TYR A 118 -7.33 -3.77 4.08
C TYR A 118 -7.14 -5.25 3.71
N PRO A 119 -8.09 -5.84 2.94
CA PRO A 119 -8.02 -7.22 2.49
C PRO A 119 -6.69 -7.56 1.78
N VAL A 120 -6.26 -8.82 1.91
CA VAL A 120 -4.98 -9.29 1.37
C VAL A 120 -4.92 -9.19 -0.15
N GLU A 121 -6.06 -9.26 -0.83
CA GLU A 121 -6.20 -9.12 -2.27
C GLU A 121 -5.80 -7.71 -2.76
N ILE A 122 -6.10 -6.68 -1.96
CA ILE A 122 -5.65 -5.31 -2.24
C ILE A 122 -4.13 -5.23 -2.10
N LEU A 123 -3.56 -5.85 -1.06
CA LEU A 123 -2.10 -5.92 -0.90
C LEU A 123 -1.45 -6.65 -2.08
N ASN A 124 -1.97 -7.81 -2.46
CA ASN A 124 -1.49 -8.61 -3.59
C ASN A 124 -1.49 -7.81 -4.89
N SER A 125 -2.54 -7.03 -5.15
CA SER A 125 -2.65 -6.19 -6.34
C SER A 125 -1.55 -5.11 -6.37
N LEU A 126 -1.32 -4.42 -5.25
CA LEU A 126 -0.30 -3.37 -5.14
C LEU A 126 1.12 -3.93 -5.26
N PHE A 127 1.41 -5.04 -4.57
CA PHE A 127 2.71 -5.71 -4.70
C PHE A 127 2.92 -6.29 -6.10
N GLY A 128 1.85 -6.70 -6.78
CA GLY A 128 1.86 -7.27 -8.14
C GLY A 128 2.29 -6.30 -9.25
N ILE A 129 2.39 -4.99 -8.95
CA ILE A 129 2.99 -3.99 -9.85
C ILE A 129 4.48 -4.29 -10.07
N GLY A 130 5.17 -4.89 -9.10
CA GLY A 130 6.54 -5.42 -9.25
C GLY A 130 7.67 -4.41 -9.02
N VAL A 131 7.35 -3.17 -8.62
CA VAL A 131 8.28 -2.05 -8.42
C VAL A 131 8.24 -1.55 -6.98
N VAL A 132 8.48 -2.46 -6.03
CA VAL A 132 8.43 -2.15 -4.59
C VAL A 132 9.83 -2.15 -3.99
N ASP A 133 10.23 -1.01 -3.44
CA ASP A 133 11.42 -0.87 -2.60
C ASP A 133 11.08 -1.21 -1.15
N TYR A 134 11.39 -2.44 -0.75
CA TYR A 134 11.18 -2.91 0.63
C TYR A 134 12.10 -2.22 1.66
N SER A 135 13.10 -1.46 1.22
CA SER A 135 13.94 -0.63 2.09
C SER A 135 13.37 0.76 2.35
N TYR A 136 12.30 1.16 1.64
CA TYR A 136 11.64 2.44 1.82
C TYR A 136 11.29 2.70 3.29
N GLN A 137 11.58 3.92 3.73
CA GLN A 137 11.21 4.44 5.04
C GLN A 137 10.37 5.70 4.85
N ASN A 138 9.22 5.77 5.51
CA ASN A 138 8.41 6.99 5.43
C ASN A 138 9.11 8.18 6.10
N GLU A 139 8.84 9.38 5.58
CA GLU A 139 9.51 10.62 6.04
C GLU A 139 9.17 11.00 7.48
N ARG A 140 7.99 10.59 7.99
CA ARG A 140 7.50 11.03 9.30
C ARG A 140 8.24 10.36 10.45
N ASP A 141 8.33 9.03 10.38
CA ASP A 141 8.76 8.19 11.50
C ASP A 141 9.93 7.26 11.11
N GLY A 142 10.37 7.28 9.85
CA GLY A 142 11.37 6.34 9.34
C GLY A 142 10.87 4.90 9.27
N LEU A 143 9.55 4.66 9.28
CA LEU A 143 9.01 3.30 9.34
C LEU A 143 9.08 2.64 7.96
N THR A 144 9.64 1.43 7.92
CA THR A 144 9.50 0.51 6.78
C THR A 144 8.11 -0.13 6.76
N LEU A 145 7.78 -0.81 5.65
CA LEU A 145 6.52 -1.57 5.55
C LEU A 145 6.38 -2.63 6.66
N LEU A 146 7.48 -3.28 7.06
CA LEU A 146 7.47 -4.24 8.18
C LEU A 146 7.10 -3.55 9.51
N HIS A 147 7.66 -2.38 9.81
CA HIS A 147 7.28 -1.63 11.00
C HIS A 147 5.79 -1.28 11.00
N SER A 148 5.25 -0.86 9.85
CA SER A 148 3.83 -0.55 9.73
C SER A 148 2.94 -1.76 9.94
N ALA A 149 3.33 -2.93 9.43
CA ALA A 149 2.62 -4.19 9.66
C ALA A 149 2.62 -4.60 11.14
N VAL A 150 3.76 -4.45 11.84
CA VAL A 150 3.82 -4.62 13.31
C VAL A 150 2.94 -3.59 14.02
N LYS A 151 2.96 -2.33 13.59
CA LYS A 151 2.18 -1.24 14.18
C LYS A 151 0.68 -1.49 14.09
N SER A 152 0.20 -2.03 12.97
CA SER A 152 -1.22 -2.38 12.75
C SER A 152 -1.61 -3.79 13.20
N LYS A 153 -0.66 -4.59 13.72
CA LYS A 153 -0.86 -6.01 14.08
C LYS A 153 -1.31 -6.88 12.89
N ASN A 154 -0.92 -6.51 11.68
CA ASN A 154 -1.32 -7.22 10.47
C ASN A 154 -0.34 -8.38 10.20
N LEU A 155 -0.68 -9.57 10.74
CA LEU A 155 0.11 -10.80 10.63
C LEU A 155 0.37 -11.21 9.18
N GLU A 156 -0.65 -11.12 8.32
CA GLU A 156 -0.52 -11.50 6.90
C GLU A 156 0.43 -10.57 6.15
N ALA A 157 0.36 -9.27 6.41
CA ALA A 157 1.35 -8.33 5.85
C ALA A 157 2.78 -8.62 6.35
N VAL A 158 2.95 -9.00 7.63
CA VAL A 158 4.28 -9.40 8.16
C VAL A 158 4.81 -10.62 7.41
N LYS A 159 4.01 -11.69 7.27
CA LYS A 159 4.41 -12.91 6.55
C LYS A 159 4.80 -12.58 5.10
N TYR A 160 3.94 -11.87 4.39
CA TYR A 160 4.17 -11.52 3.00
C TYR A 160 5.45 -10.71 2.80
N LEU A 161 5.70 -9.71 3.65
CA LEU A 161 6.89 -8.87 3.56
C LEU A 161 8.18 -9.66 3.84
N ILE A 162 8.16 -10.58 4.81
CA ILE A 162 9.29 -11.51 5.08
C ILE A 162 9.55 -12.39 3.86
N GLU A 163 8.51 -13.00 3.29
CA GLU A 163 8.62 -13.86 2.09
C GLU A 163 9.20 -13.11 0.87
N LYS A 164 8.95 -11.79 0.77
CA LYS A 164 9.51 -10.93 -0.27
C LYS A 164 10.93 -10.42 0.04
N GLY A 165 11.51 -10.81 1.17
CA GLY A 165 12.87 -10.45 1.55
C GLY A 165 13.00 -9.02 2.09
N ALA A 166 11.92 -8.44 2.64
CA ALA A 166 12.02 -7.16 3.33
C ALA A 166 13.01 -7.26 4.51
N ASN A 167 13.95 -6.32 4.61
CA ASN A 167 15.00 -6.40 5.63
C ASN A 167 14.44 -6.19 7.05
N PRO A 168 14.49 -7.20 7.95
CA PRO A 168 13.93 -7.10 9.30
C PRO A 168 14.84 -6.33 10.28
N ASN A 169 16.01 -5.88 9.83
CA ASN A 169 17.02 -5.20 10.66
C ASN A 169 17.01 -3.67 10.52
N MET A 170 16.19 -3.14 9.62
CA MET A 170 16.06 -1.69 9.41
C MET A 170 15.58 -1.02 10.70
N LYS A 171 16.16 0.14 11.03
CA LYS A 171 15.77 0.93 12.20
C LYS A 171 14.93 2.13 11.81
N ASP A 172 13.83 2.34 12.51
CA ASP A 172 13.03 3.56 12.41
C ASP A 172 13.71 4.77 13.10
N SER A 173 13.07 5.94 13.06
CA SER A 173 13.60 7.16 13.70
C SER A 173 13.72 7.07 15.23
N SER A 174 13.08 6.08 15.87
CA SER A 174 13.21 5.76 17.30
C SER A 174 14.28 4.70 17.57
N ASN A 175 15.09 4.33 16.57
CA ASN A 175 16.06 3.24 16.61
C ASN A 175 15.45 1.87 16.91
N ASP A 176 14.14 1.69 16.68
CA ASP A 176 13.49 0.40 16.76
C ASP A 176 13.58 -0.33 15.42
N THR A 177 13.80 -1.64 15.49
CA THR A 177 13.54 -2.54 14.36
C THR A 177 12.10 -3.07 14.44
N PRO A 178 11.58 -3.71 13.39
CA PRO A 178 10.27 -4.35 13.45
C PRO A 178 10.17 -5.33 14.63
N LEU A 179 11.22 -6.14 14.88
CA LEU A 179 11.24 -7.09 15.99
C LEU A 179 11.28 -6.40 17.36
N SER A 180 12.13 -5.37 17.55
CA SER A 180 12.17 -4.67 18.84
C SER A 180 10.85 -3.94 19.13
N MET A 181 10.20 -3.40 18.09
CA MET A 181 8.87 -2.82 18.19
C MET A 181 7.82 -3.86 18.60
N ALA A 182 7.81 -5.05 17.98
CA ALA A 182 6.87 -6.13 18.33
C ALA A 182 7.02 -6.56 19.79
N ILE A 183 8.25 -6.73 20.28
CA ILE A 183 8.54 -7.07 21.69
C ILE A 183 8.08 -5.94 22.63
N LYS A 184 8.39 -4.68 22.31
CA LYS A 184 7.95 -3.51 23.11
C LYS A 184 6.44 -3.43 23.22
N LYS A 185 5.73 -3.68 22.12
CA LYS A 185 4.26 -3.69 22.01
C LYS A 185 3.59 -4.96 22.55
N LYS A 186 4.38 -5.90 23.07
CA LYS A 186 3.92 -7.20 23.60
C LYS A 186 3.16 -8.05 22.55
N GLN A 187 3.60 -8.04 21.30
CA GLN A 187 3.02 -8.83 20.21
C GLN A 187 3.83 -10.11 20.00
N SER A 188 3.60 -11.12 20.84
CA SER A 188 4.42 -12.36 20.85
C SER A 188 4.42 -13.07 19.50
N GLU A 189 3.24 -13.29 18.91
CA GLU A 189 3.11 -14.01 17.63
C GLU A 189 3.85 -13.32 16.48
N ILE A 190 3.71 -11.99 16.35
CA ILE A 190 4.44 -11.20 15.34
C ILE A 190 5.95 -11.22 15.60
N ALA A 191 6.35 -11.13 16.88
CA ALA A 191 7.76 -11.20 17.24
C ALA A 191 8.36 -12.58 16.90
N GLU A 192 7.61 -13.66 17.12
CA GLU A 192 8.01 -15.03 16.75
C GLU A 192 8.12 -15.19 15.22
N LEU A 193 7.19 -14.64 14.44
CA LEU A 193 7.29 -14.64 12.97
C LEU A 193 8.54 -13.90 12.48
N LEU A 194 8.78 -12.68 12.97
CA LEU A 194 9.97 -11.90 12.61
C LEU A 194 11.27 -12.59 13.05
N ALA A 195 11.26 -13.26 14.20
CA ALA A 195 12.42 -14.00 14.68
C ALA A 195 12.75 -15.22 13.81
N ASN A 196 11.79 -15.73 13.05
CA ASN A 196 12.01 -16.84 12.13
C ASN A 196 12.60 -16.42 10.77
N ASP A 197 12.62 -15.14 10.43
CA ASP A 197 13.28 -14.63 9.22
C ASP A 197 14.78 -15.00 9.21
N SER A 198 15.26 -15.57 8.11
CA SER A 198 16.66 -15.98 7.93
C SER A 198 17.63 -14.80 7.86
N ASN A 199 17.14 -13.62 7.49
CA ASN A 199 17.94 -12.40 7.33
C ASN A 199 18.07 -11.61 8.65
N LEU A 200 17.39 -12.03 9.72
CA LEU A 200 17.47 -11.35 11.01
C LEU A 200 18.85 -11.51 11.67
N ASP A 201 19.48 -10.38 12.01
CA ASP A 201 20.62 -10.34 12.91
C ASP A 201 20.14 -10.48 14.36
N VAL A 202 20.09 -11.71 14.87
CA VAL A 202 19.61 -12.01 16.23
C VAL A 202 20.46 -11.37 17.34
N ASN A 203 21.68 -10.93 17.03
CA ASN A 203 22.61 -10.30 17.96
C ASN A 203 22.65 -8.77 17.84
N MET A 204 21.73 -8.20 17.06
CA MET A 204 21.63 -6.75 16.90
C MET A 204 21.43 -6.05 18.26
N LYS A 205 22.20 -4.98 18.45
CA LYS A 205 22.05 -4.08 19.60
C LYS A 205 20.87 -3.13 19.39
N ILE A 206 19.97 -3.13 20.36
CA ILE A 206 18.79 -2.25 20.45
C ILE A 206 19.00 -1.33 21.67
N GLY A 207 19.58 -0.15 21.42
CA GLY A 207 20.03 0.75 22.49
C GLY A 207 21.06 0.09 23.40
N ARG A 208 20.74 -0.04 24.69
CA ARG A 208 21.57 -0.76 25.69
C ARG A 208 21.19 -2.23 25.87
N SER A 209 20.29 -2.76 25.03
CA SER A 209 19.78 -4.13 25.10
C SER A 209 20.04 -4.90 23.79
N ASN A 210 19.55 -6.13 23.72
CA ASN A 210 19.44 -6.96 22.52
C ASN A 210 18.07 -7.66 22.51
N TYR A 211 17.74 -8.36 21.43
CA TYR A 211 16.46 -9.06 21.32
C TYR A 211 16.24 -10.09 22.43
N LEU A 212 17.28 -10.85 22.79
CA LEU A 212 17.20 -11.90 23.81
C LEU A 212 16.82 -11.33 25.19
N LYS A 213 17.54 -10.31 25.66
CA LYS A 213 17.26 -9.61 26.93
C LYS A 213 15.87 -8.96 26.91
N MET A 214 15.46 -8.37 25.79
CA MET A 214 14.13 -7.80 25.64
C MET A 214 13.03 -8.87 25.74
N ALA A 215 13.20 -10.01 25.08
CA ALA A 215 12.25 -11.14 25.10
C ALA A 215 12.13 -11.76 26.50
N GLN A 216 13.26 -11.96 27.20
CA GLN A 216 13.29 -12.45 28.59
C GLN A 216 12.55 -11.50 29.53
N ALA A 217 12.80 -10.19 29.44
CA ALA A 217 12.13 -9.19 30.27
C ALA A 217 10.60 -9.14 30.05
N LYS A 218 10.13 -9.52 28.85
CA LYS A 218 8.70 -9.63 28.53
C LYS A 218 8.11 -11.02 28.81
N LYS A 219 8.92 -12.00 29.22
CA LYS A 219 8.55 -13.41 29.42
C LYS A 219 7.99 -14.07 28.14
N PHE A 220 8.66 -13.83 27.01
CA PHE A 220 8.31 -14.44 25.72
C PHE A 220 9.09 -15.73 25.51
N ASP A 221 8.68 -16.80 26.21
CA ASP A 221 9.47 -18.03 26.33
C ASP A 221 9.74 -18.71 24.97
N ASN A 222 8.75 -18.72 24.07
CA ASN A 222 8.92 -19.21 22.70
C ASN A 222 9.92 -18.37 21.91
N LEU A 223 9.78 -17.04 21.94
CA LEU A 223 10.71 -16.14 21.27
C LEU A 223 12.14 -16.28 21.82
N VAL A 224 12.30 -16.41 23.13
CA VAL A 224 13.59 -16.68 23.77
C VAL A 224 14.20 -17.97 23.22
N SER A 225 13.38 -19.02 23.07
CA SER A 225 13.82 -20.31 22.52
C SER A 225 14.25 -20.20 21.05
N ILE A 226 13.48 -19.48 20.22
CA ILE A 226 13.81 -19.22 18.81
C ILE A 226 15.14 -18.46 18.70
N LEU A 227 15.28 -17.36 19.45
CA LEU A 227 16.48 -16.52 19.41
C LEU A 227 17.73 -17.30 19.86
N LYS A 228 17.65 -18.07 20.96
CA LYS A 228 18.75 -18.94 21.40
C LYS A 228 19.09 -20.00 20.36
N GLY A 229 18.09 -20.63 19.75
CA GLY A 229 18.29 -21.62 18.68
C GLY A 229 19.01 -21.05 17.45
N LYS A 230 18.84 -19.75 17.19
CA LYS A 230 19.54 -19.01 16.13
C LYS A 230 20.89 -18.42 16.55
N GLY A 231 21.39 -18.72 17.75
CA GLY A 231 22.69 -18.25 18.22
C GLY A 231 22.68 -16.83 18.82
N ALA A 232 21.54 -16.39 19.37
CA ALA A 232 21.50 -15.16 20.15
C ALA A 232 22.33 -15.31 21.44
N ILE A 233 23.25 -14.38 21.67
CA ILE A 233 24.09 -14.31 22.87
C ILE A 233 23.53 -13.32 23.90
N GLU A 234 23.87 -13.52 25.17
CA GLU A 234 23.39 -12.68 26.29
C GLU A 234 23.91 -11.25 26.26
#